data_AF-A0A2V6RRD9-F1
#
_entry.id   AF-A0A2V6RRD9-F1
#
_cell.length_a   1.000
_cell.length_b   1.000
_cell.length_c   1.000
_cell.angle_alpha   90.00
_cell.angle_beta   90.00
_cell.angle_gamma   90.00
#
_symmetry.space_group_name_H-M   'P 1'
#
loop_
_entity.id
_entity.type
_entity.pdbx_description
1 polymer ?
#
loop_
_entity_poly.entity_id
_entity_poly.type
_entity_poly.pdbx_seq_one_letter_code
_entity_poly.pdbx_strand_id
1 'polypeptide(L)'
;MTNGEFLAFVDDGGYGRQELWAPDDWDWSHDEERRHPATWTSQDCRWLYRGLFDLLPLERVKDWPVYVSLAEARAFARWRGLRLPTEAEFHRAAYGDPTGGERAFPWGAATPGREHGNFDFRCWAPTPVGAFPEGASAWGAHDLVGNGWEWTDTPFTGFPGFEPWITGYRGYSADFFDGKHFVLKGGSWATATELLRRSFRNWFQAHYPYVFAKFRCVARG
;
A
#
# COMPACT_ATOMS: atom_id res chain seq x y z
N MET A 1 -5.49 -1.67 -5.89
CA MET A 1 -5.75 -3.00 -6.46
C MET A 1 -6.52 -3.81 -5.43
N THR A 2 -7.50 -4.58 -5.88
CA THR A 2 -8.41 -5.36 -5.05
C THR A 2 -7.96 -6.82 -4.91
N ASN A 3 -8.53 -7.55 -3.96
CA ASN A 3 -8.35 -8.99 -3.83
C ASN A 3 -8.76 -9.74 -5.11
N GLY A 4 -9.86 -9.35 -5.75
CA GLY A 4 -10.34 -9.98 -6.98
C GLY A 4 -9.41 -9.74 -8.17
N GLU A 5 -8.86 -8.52 -8.30
CA GLU A 5 -7.85 -8.23 -9.32
C GLU A 5 -6.58 -9.05 -9.09
N PHE A 6 -6.14 -9.17 -7.84
CA PHE A 6 -4.95 -9.95 -7.48
C PHE A 6 -5.17 -11.46 -7.64
N LEU A 7 -6.39 -11.94 -7.44
CA LEU A 7 -6.73 -13.35 -7.67
C LEU A 7 -6.53 -13.71 -9.14
N ALA A 8 -6.88 -12.83 -10.08
CA ALA A 8 -6.61 -13.05 -11.50
C ALA A 8 -5.10 -13.18 -11.80
N PHE A 9 -4.24 -12.46 -11.08
CA PHE A 9 -2.78 -12.62 -11.19
C PHE A 9 -2.31 -13.97 -10.63
N VAL A 10 -2.86 -14.42 -9.50
CA VAL A 10 -2.57 -15.73 -8.91
C VAL A 10 -3.01 -16.85 -9.87
N ASP A 11 -4.23 -16.77 -10.39
CA ASP A 11 -4.83 -17.77 -11.28
C ASP A 11 -4.11 -17.86 -12.64
N ASP A 12 -3.55 -16.75 -13.14
CA ASP A 12 -2.69 -16.71 -14.33
C ASP A 12 -1.24 -17.17 -14.04
N GLY A 13 -0.99 -17.79 -12.89
CA GLY A 13 0.30 -18.35 -12.51
C GLY A 13 1.35 -17.29 -12.16
N GLY A 14 0.96 -16.10 -11.71
CA GLY A 14 1.86 -14.97 -11.44
C GLY A 14 3.06 -15.30 -10.54
N TYR A 15 2.89 -16.17 -9.54
CA TYR A 15 3.96 -16.66 -8.66
C TYR A 15 4.89 -17.71 -9.28
N GLY A 16 4.55 -18.24 -10.46
CA GLY A 16 5.35 -19.22 -11.20
C GLY A 16 6.07 -18.64 -12.43
N ARG A 17 5.95 -17.33 -12.66
CA ARG A 17 6.42 -16.65 -13.88
C ARG A 17 7.60 -15.73 -13.60
N GLN A 18 8.82 -16.25 -13.71
CA GLN A 18 10.05 -15.55 -13.32
C GLN A 18 10.23 -14.18 -13.98
N GLU A 19 9.74 -14.00 -15.21
CA GLU A 19 9.83 -12.74 -15.93
C GLU A 19 9.09 -11.57 -15.25
N LEU A 20 8.19 -11.87 -14.32
CA LEU A 20 7.44 -10.87 -13.55
C LEU A 20 8.21 -10.38 -12.31
N TRP A 21 9.30 -11.02 -11.92
CA TRP A 21 9.99 -10.75 -10.66
C TRP A 21 11.38 -10.16 -10.89
N ALA A 22 11.88 -9.34 -9.97
CA ALA A 22 13.32 -9.06 -9.93
C ALA A 22 14.05 -10.32 -9.45
N PRO A 23 15.35 -10.52 -9.74
CA PRO A 23 16.08 -11.71 -9.30
C PRO A 23 15.95 -11.97 -7.79
N ASP A 24 16.27 -10.98 -6.96
CA ASP A 24 16.17 -11.11 -5.49
C ASP A 24 14.71 -11.33 -5.01
N ASP A 25 13.72 -10.74 -5.70
CA ASP A 25 12.30 -10.92 -5.39
C ASP A 25 11.80 -12.33 -5.77
N TRP A 26 12.34 -12.89 -6.85
CA TRP A 26 12.05 -14.25 -7.31
C TRP A 26 12.58 -15.29 -6.34
N ASP A 27 13.85 -15.14 -5.96
CA ASP A 27 14.53 -16.03 -5.00
C ASP A 27 13.78 -16.03 -3.66
N TRP A 28 13.47 -14.84 -3.13
CA TRP A 28 12.65 -14.68 -1.92
C TRP A 28 11.27 -15.36 -2.01
N SER A 29 10.59 -15.20 -3.15
CA SER A 29 9.27 -15.83 -3.34
C SER A 29 9.35 -17.35 -3.43
N HIS A 30 10.44 -17.90 -3.96
CA HIS A 30 10.62 -19.34 -4.19
C HIS A 30 11.15 -20.07 -2.96
N ASP A 31 12.11 -19.50 -2.24
CA ASP A 31 12.70 -20.09 -1.05
C ASP A 31 11.66 -20.34 0.06
N GLU A 32 10.61 -19.51 0.11
CA GLU A 32 9.53 -19.63 1.09
C GLU A 32 8.25 -20.23 0.49
N GLU A 33 8.34 -20.86 -0.69
CA GLU A 33 7.25 -21.51 -1.41
C GLU A 33 5.97 -20.66 -1.52
N ARG A 34 6.10 -19.34 -1.65
CA ARG A 34 4.94 -18.44 -1.68
C ARG A 34 4.17 -18.58 -2.98
N ARG A 35 2.85 -18.76 -2.85
CA ARG A 35 1.92 -18.89 -3.99
C ARG A 35 0.72 -17.94 -3.93
N HIS A 36 0.59 -17.17 -2.86
CA HIS A 36 -0.50 -16.23 -2.64
C HIS A 36 -0.12 -15.21 -1.55
N PRO A 37 -0.86 -14.10 -1.40
CA PRO A 37 -0.64 -13.11 -0.35
C PRO A 37 -0.65 -13.71 1.06
N ALA A 38 0.14 -13.14 1.97
CA ALA A 38 0.20 -13.58 3.38
C ALA A 38 -1.11 -13.40 4.15
N THR A 39 -2.05 -12.61 3.65
CA THR A 39 -3.40 -12.50 4.21
C THR A 39 -4.34 -13.62 3.73
N TRP A 40 -3.95 -14.45 2.78
CA TRP A 40 -4.81 -15.49 2.22
C TRP A 40 -4.45 -16.88 2.74
N THR A 41 -5.43 -17.78 2.72
CA THR A 41 -5.24 -19.22 2.94
C THR A 41 -6.17 -20.01 2.06
N SER A 42 -5.85 -21.29 1.82
CA SER A 42 -6.72 -22.20 1.09
C SER A 42 -7.20 -23.30 2.03
N GLN A 43 -8.51 -23.52 2.07
CA GLN A 43 -9.16 -24.63 2.78
C GLN A 43 -10.23 -25.22 1.85
N ASP A 44 -10.29 -26.55 1.74
CA ASP A 44 -11.25 -27.26 0.89
C ASP A 44 -11.34 -26.72 -0.55
N CYS A 45 -10.17 -26.45 -1.15
CA CYS A 45 -10.04 -25.85 -2.48
C CYS A 45 -10.71 -24.47 -2.63
N ARG A 46 -10.86 -23.71 -1.56
CA ARG A 46 -11.40 -22.35 -1.56
C ARG A 46 -10.43 -21.36 -0.93
N TRP A 47 -10.29 -20.20 -1.57
CA TRP A 47 -9.55 -19.08 -1.00
C TRP A 47 -10.34 -18.40 0.12
N LEU A 48 -9.65 -18.20 1.24
CA LEU A 48 -10.11 -17.44 2.39
C LEU A 48 -9.16 -16.27 2.67
N TYR A 49 -9.72 -15.16 3.10
CA TYR A 49 -9.01 -14.00 3.63
C TYR A 49 -8.94 -14.08 5.16
N ARG A 50 -7.74 -13.96 5.71
CA ARG A 50 -7.44 -13.84 7.13
C ARG A 50 -7.59 -12.38 7.55
N GLY A 51 -8.75 -12.06 8.13
CA GLY A 51 -8.95 -10.82 8.88
C GLY A 51 -8.30 -10.91 10.26
N LEU A 52 -8.34 -9.81 11.01
CA LEU A 52 -7.77 -9.78 12.37
C LEU A 52 -8.48 -10.77 13.32
N PHE A 53 -9.79 -10.93 13.17
CA PHE A 53 -10.63 -11.77 14.03
C PHE A 53 -11.43 -12.84 13.27
N ASP A 54 -11.36 -12.86 11.94
CA ASP A 54 -12.25 -13.65 11.09
C ASP A 54 -11.51 -14.35 9.95
N LEU A 55 -12.03 -15.51 9.52
CA LEU A 55 -11.71 -16.13 8.24
C LEU A 55 -12.90 -15.94 7.30
N LEU A 56 -12.70 -15.15 6.24
CA LEU A 56 -13.77 -14.77 5.32
C LEU A 56 -13.54 -15.43 3.95
N PRO A 57 -14.58 -15.98 3.29
CA PRO A 57 -14.45 -16.38 1.89
C PRO A 57 -13.94 -15.23 1.03
N LEU A 58 -12.90 -15.45 0.23
CA LEU A 58 -12.25 -14.40 -0.56
C LEU A 58 -13.25 -13.70 -1.49
N GLU A 59 -14.22 -14.45 -2.05
CA GLU A 59 -15.30 -13.90 -2.89
C GLU A 59 -16.13 -12.83 -2.18
N ARG A 60 -16.31 -12.92 -0.86
CA ARG A 60 -17.07 -11.91 -0.08
C ARG A 60 -16.29 -10.62 0.15
N VAL A 61 -14.97 -10.64 -0.05
CA VAL A 61 -14.05 -9.52 0.18
C VAL A 61 -13.23 -9.21 -1.06
N LYS A 62 -13.69 -9.64 -2.24
CA LYS A 62 -13.00 -9.47 -3.51
C LYS A 62 -12.75 -8.00 -3.84
N ASP A 63 -13.63 -7.10 -3.41
CA ASP A 63 -13.53 -5.66 -3.68
C ASP A 63 -12.72 -4.90 -2.62
N TRP A 64 -12.25 -5.58 -1.57
CA TRP A 64 -11.33 -4.99 -0.61
C TRP A 64 -9.94 -4.84 -1.23
N PRO A 65 -9.13 -3.85 -0.80
CA PRO A 65 -7.75 -3.78 -1.22
C PRO A 65 -7.00 -5.05 -0.81
N VAL A 66 -6.20 -5.60 -1.73
CA VAL A 66 -5.29 -6.70 -1.42
C VAL A 66 -4.12 -6.18 -0.59
N TYR A 67 -3.66 -6.97 0.39
CA TYR A 67 -2.45 -6.69 1.15
C TYR A 67 -1.32 -7.64 0.77
N VAL A 68 -0.18 -7.06 0.39
CA VAL A 68 0.96 -7.76 -0.20
C VAL A 68 2.29 -7.08 0.16
N SER A 69 3.39 -7.79 -0.02
CA SER A 69 4.73 -7.20 -0.01
C SER A 69 4.96 -6.28 -1.21
N LEU A 70 6.03 -5.47 -1.18
CA LEU A 70 6.41 -4.65 -2.33
C LEU A 70 6.81 -5.51 -3.52
N ALA A 71 7.50 -6.62 -3.29
CA ALA A 71 7.90 -7.57 -4.33
C ALA A 71 6.69 -8.12 -5.09
N GLU A 72 5.67 -8.57 -4.36
CA GLU A 72 4.40 -9.04 -4.93
C GLU A 72 3.67 -7.91 -5.69
N ALA A 73 3.64 -6.69 -5.13
CA ALA A 73 3.03 -5.53 -5.79
C ALA A 73 3.75 -5.15 -7.10
N ARG A 74 5.08 -5.24 -7.14
CA ARG A 74 5.89 -5.03 -8.36
C ARG A 74 5.61 -6.11 -9.40
N ALA A 75 5.55 -7.37 -9.00
CA ALA A 75 5.25 -8.48 -9.90
C ALA A 75 3.87 -8.34 -10.54
N PHE A 76 2.85 -8.02 -9.73
CA PHE A 76 1.52 -7.71 -10.22
C PHE A 76 1.51 -6.51 -11.19
N ALA A 77 2.22 -5.42 -10.84
CA ALA A 77 2.27 -4.25 -11.70
C ALA A 77 2.91 -4.59 -13.06
N ARG A 78 3.98 -5.38 -13.09
CA ARG A 78 4.62 -5.84 -14.33
C ARG A 78 3.69 -6.74 -15.15
N TRP A 79 2.95 -7.64 -14.50
CA TRP A 79 1.94 -8.49 -15.15
C TRP A 79 0.88 -7.66 -15.88
N ARG A 80 0.44 -6.55 -15.29
CA ARG A 80 -0.50 -5.60 -15.93
C ARG A 80 0.14 -4.69 -16.98
N GLY A 81 1.44 -4.78 -17.22
CA GLY A 81 2.18 -3.82 -18.08
C GLY A 81 2.32 -2.42 -17.45
N LEU A 82 2.14 -2.30 -16.14
CA LEU A 82 2.18 -1.06 -15.36
C LEU A 82 3.46 -0.99 -14.50
N ARG A 83 3.47 -0.04 -13.57
CA ARG A 83 4.45 0.07 -12.48
C ARG A 83 3.78 0.60 -11.20
N LEU A 84 4.51 0.62 -10.10
CA LEU A 84 4.09 1.31 -8.88
C LEU A 84 4.41 2.82 -8.98
N PRO A 85 3.67 3.68 -8.27
CA PRO A 85 3.99 5.11 -8.21
C PRO A 85 5.27 5.35 -7.42
N THR A 86 5.96 6.44 -7.72
CA THR A 86 6.97 7.02 -6.82
C THR A 86 6.28 7.75 -5.66
N GLU A 87 7.03 8.04 -4.58
CA GLU A 87 6.54 8.85 -3.46
C GLU A 87 6.03 10.22 -3.96
N ALA A 88 6.74 10.85 -4.89
CA ALA A 88 6.38 12.16 -5.44
C ALA A 88 5.08 12.11 -6.26
N GLU A 89 4.89 11.05 -7.08
CA GLU A 89 3.66 10.87 -7.85
C GLU A 89 2.46 10.59 -6.94
N PHE A 90 2.63 9.74 -5.91
CA PHE A 90 1.61 9.55 -4.89
C PHE A 90 1.27 10.88 -4.23
N HIS A 91 2.29 11.66 -3.82
CA HIS A 91 2.09 12.93 -3.13
C HIS A 91 1.29 13.90 -3.99
N ARG A 92 1.64 14.02 -5.28
CA ARG A 92 0.90 14.86 -6.22
C ARG A 92 -0.54 14.39 -6.44
N ALA A 93 -0.75 13.08 -6.59
CA ALA A 93 -2.08 12.52 -6.80
C ALA A 93 -2.98 12.67 -5.57
N ALA A 94 -2.41 12.60 -4.36
CA ALA A 94 -3.12 12.77 -3.10
C ALA A 94 -3.34 14.22 -2.74
N TYR A 95 -2.29 15.03 -2.71
CA TYR A 95 -2.32 16.33 -2.07
C TYR A 95 -2.16 17.49 -3.06
N GLY A 96 -1.82 17.23 -4.32
CA GLY A 96 -1.70 18.28 -5.32
C GLY A 96 -3.04 18.93 -5.64
N ASP A 97 -3.02 20.24 -5.87
CA ASP A 97 -4.17 21.03 -6.29
C ASP A 97 -4.06 21.43 -7.78
N PRO A 98 -5.17 21.49 -8.55
CA PRO A 98 -5.15 21.90 -9.96
C PRO A 98 -4.60 23.32 -10.20
N THR A 99 -4.59 24.18 -9.18
CA THR A 99 -4.01 25.53 -9.24
C THR A 99 -2.49 25.55 -9.01
N GLY A 100 -1.87 24.40 -8.72
CA GLY A 100 -0.43 24.28 -8.44
C GLY A 100 -0.07 24.31 -6.96
N GLY A 101 -1.05 24.41 -6.06
CA GLY A 101 -0.85 24.32 -4.62
C GLY A 101 -0.90 22.89 -4.07
N GLU A 102 -0.89 22.78 -2.73
CA GLU A 102 -1.08 21.52 -2.02
C GLU A 102 -2.21 21.63 -0.98
N ARG A 103 -2.97 20.56 -0.83
CA ARG A 103 -4.02 20.37 0.17
C ARG A 103 -3.45 19.71 1.43
N ALA A 104 -4.15 19.85 2.55
CA ALA A 104 -3.77 19.18 3.80
C ALA A 104 -4.07 17.67 3.74
N PHE A 105 -5.23 17.33 3.18
CA PHE A 105 -5.71 15.97 2.91
C PHE A 105 -6.20 15.88 1.46
N PRO A 106 -6.44 14.66 0.92
CA PRO A 106 -6.93 14.53 -0.45
C PRO A 106 -8.21 15.32 -0.73
N TRP A 107 -9.14 15.26 0.22
CA TRP A 107 -10.42 15.95 0.20
C TRP A 107 -10.36 17.45 0.57
N GLY A 108 -9.18 18.01 0.84
CA GLY A 108 -9.01 19.43 1.17
C GLY A 108 -8.55 19.68 2.61
N ALA A 109 -9.19 20.65 3.28
CA ALA A 109 -8.79 21.14 4.59
C ALA A 109 -9.71 20.67 5.74
N ALA A 110 -10.79 19.94 5.42
CA ALA A 110 -11.70 19.41 6.43
C ALA A 110 -10.97 18.41 7.33
N THR A 111 -11.28 18.45 8.62
CA THR A 111 -10.77 17.49 9.61
C THR A 111 -11.11 16.07 9.16
N PRO A 112 -10.16 15.10 9.24
CA PRO A 112 -10.44 13.72 8.87
C PRO A 112 -11.63 13.17 9.64
N GLY A 113 -12.54 12.53 8.91
CA GLY A 113 -13.84 12.08 9.39
C GLY A 113 -14.26 10.78 8.73
N ARG A 114 -15.42 10.26 9.14
CA ARG A 114 -15.89 8.92 8.73
C ARG A 114 -16.20 8.80 7.25
N GLU A 115 -16.58 9.90 6.65
CA GLU A 115 -16.93 10.08 5.26
C GLU A 115 -15.69 10.06 4.35
N HIS A 116 -14.51 10.33 4.91
CA HIS A 116 -13.27 10.52 4.16
C HIS A 116 -12.45 9.23 3.97
N GLY A 117 -12.67 8.20 4.80
CA GLY A 117 -11.90 6.96 4.70
C GLY A 117 -12.06 6.04 5.90
N ASN A 118 -11.40 4.88 5.81
CA ASN A 118 -11.28 3.90 6.88
C ASN A 118 -9.90 4.00 7.53
N PHE A 119 -9.83 4.62 8.70
CA PHE A 119 -8.64 4.81 9.54
C PHE A 119 -9.09 4.84 11.01
N ASP A 120 -8.16 5.02 11.94
CA ASP A 120 -8.45 5.20 13.38
C ASP A 120 -9.18 4.03 14.03
N PHE A 121 -8.82 2.81 13.63
CA PHE A 121 -9.38 1.55 14.15
C PHE A 121 -10.91 1.45 14.01
N ARG A 122 -11.50 2.24 13.12
CA ARG A 122 -12.97 2.32 12.93
C ARG A 122 -13.54 1.01 12.42
N CYS A 123 -12.83 0.38 11.50
CA CYS A 123 -13.05 -0.99 11.08
C CYS A 123 -11.78 -1.80 11.36
N TRP A 124 -11.92 -3.00 11.92
CA TRP A 124 -10.81 -3.93 12.20
C TRP A 124 -10.35 -4.72 10.95
N ALA A 125 -10.66 -4.18 9.77
CA ALA A 125 -10.40 -4.74 8.45
C ALA A 125 -10.51 -3.63 7.39
N PRO A 126 -10.03 -3.86 6.15
CA PRO A 126 -10.34 -3.00 5.03
C PRO A 126 -11.84 -2.93 4.73
N THR A 127 -12.25 -1.91 3.98
CA THR A 127 -13.57 -1.84 3.33
C THR A 127 -13.41 -1.98 1.81
N PRO A 128 -14.51 -2.18 1.06
CA PRO A 128 -14.46 -2.13 -0.40
C PRO A 128 -13.83 -0.83 -0.92
N VAL A 129 -13.04 -0.93 -1.99
CA VAL A 129 -12.47 0.23 -2.68
C VAL A 129 -13.60 1.13 -3.17
N GLY A 130 -13.44 2.45 -3.01
CA GLY A 130 -14.42 3.46 -3.41
C GLY A 130 -15.56 3.67 -2.42
N ALA A 131 -15.54 3.03 -1.24
CA ALA A 131 -16.59 3.18 -0.22
C ALA A 131 -16.72 4.60 0.37
N PHE A 132 -15.71 5.46 0.18
CA PHE A 132 -15.63 6.80 0.75
C PHE A 132 -15.42 7.85 -0.36
N PRO A 133 -16.47 8.20 -1.13
CA PRO A 133 -16.34 9.14 -2.24
C PRO A 133 -15.93 10.55 -1.80
N GLU A 134 -16.34 10.99 -0.62
CA GLU A 134 -15.93 12.29 -0.04
C GLU A 134 -14.43 12.33 0.33
N GLY A 135 -13.76 11.17 0.35
CA GLY A 135 -12.32 11.04 0.55
C GLY A 135 -11.48 11.23 -0.72
N ALA A 136 -12.10 11.50 -1.86
CA ALA A 136 -11.39 11.62 -3.14
C ALA A 136 -10.42 12.81 -3.16
N SER A 137 -9.30 12.64 -3.89
CA SER A 137 -8.39 13.74 -4.16
C SER A 137 -8.96 14.75 -5.16
N ALA A 138 -8.24 15.86 -5.38
CA ALA A 138 -8.55 16.84 -6.41
C ALA A 138 -8.70 16.27 -7.83
N TRP A 139 -8.13 15.09 -8.06
CA TRP A 139 -8.10 14.40 -9.34
C TRP A 139 -9.12 13.25 -9.41
N GLY A 140 -10.00 13.11 -8.41
CA GLY A 140 -10.95 12.02 -8.32
C GLY A 140 -10.32 10.68 -7.94
N ALA A 141 -9.10 10.67 -7.41
CA ALA A 141 -8.47 9.44 -6.95
C ALA A 141 -8.95 9.09 -5.53
N HIS A 142 -9.58 7.92 -5.38
CA HIS A 142 -10.15 7.47 -4.12
C HIS A 142 -9.12 6.69 -3.29
N ASP A 143 -9.44 6.49 -2.01
CA ASP A 143 -8.70 5.65 -1.07
C ASP A 143 -7.20 6.01 -1.00
N LEU A 144 -6.83 7.28 -1.11
CA LEU A 144 -5.44 7.71 -0.92
C LEU A 144 -5.04 7.85 0.55
N VAL A 145 -6.02 7.89 1.45
CA VAL A 145 -5.82 7.87 2.91
C VAL A 145 -6.69 6.78 3.53
N GLY A 146 -6.12 5.99 4.43
CA GLY A 146 -6.80 4.88 5.07
C GLY A 146 -6.90 3.63 4.19
N ASN A 147 -7.66 2.64 4.68
CA ASN A 147 -7.81 1.28 4.15
C ASN A 147 -6.54 0.45 4.09
N GLY A 148 -5.35 1.04 3.93
CA GLY A 148 -4.05 0.37 3.93
C GLY A 148 -2.95 1.37 3.61
N TRP A 149 -1.77 1.20 4.17
CA TRP A 149 -0.58 1.91 3.69
C TRP A 149 -0.36 1.59 2.22
N GLU A 150 0.06 2.55 1.41
CA GLU A 150 0.25 2.31 -0.02
C GLU A 150 1.72 2.28 -0.37
N TRP A 151 2.18 1.13 -0.90
CA TRP A 151 3.54 0.98 -1.41
C TRP A 151 3.85 1.98 -2.52
N THR A 152 5.03 2.59 -2.44
CA THR A 152 5.65 3.35 -3.53
C THR A 152 6.97 2.68 -3.92
N ASP A 153 7.38 2.84 -5.17
CA ASP A 153 8.66 2.32 -5.67
C ASP A 153 9.84 3.24 -5.35
N THR A 154 9.78 3.91 -4.19
CA THR A 154 10.77 4.90 -3.76
C THR A 154 11.51 4.37 -2.54
N PRO A 155 12.84 4.17 -2.62
CA PRO A 155 13.66 3.84 -1.46
C PRO A 155 13.50 4.89 -0.36
N PHE A 156 13.45 4.44 0.90
CA PHE A 156 13.39 5.33 2.03
C PHE A 156 14.76 5.95 2.29
N THR A 157 14.90 7.22 1.92
CA THR A 157 16.12 8.01 2.11
C THR A 157 15.79 9.37 2.72
N GLY A 158 16.81 10.04 3.27
CA GLY A 158 16.70 11.42 3.74
C GLY A 158 16.48 12.39 2.58
N PHE A 159 15.59 13.37 2.78
CA PHE A 159 15.48 14.49 1.85
C PHE A 159 16.76 15.36 1.89
N PRO A 160 17.03 16.16 0.84
CA PRO A 160 18.12 17.13 0.87
C PRO A 160 18.04 18.02 2.12
N GLY A 161 19.13 18.09 2.89
CA GLY A 161 19.18 18.82 4.16
C GLY A 161 18.55 18.10 5.36
N PHE A 162 18.25 16.80 5.26
CA PHE A 162 17.79 16.01 6.39
C PHE A 162 18.83 16.00 7.52
N GLU A 163 18.37 16.33 8.72
CA GLU A 163 19.09 16.18 9.97
C GLU A 163 18.19 15.40 10.96
N PRO A 164 18.72 14.40 11.69
CA PRO A 164 17.93 13.68 12.69
C PRO A 164 17.34 14.63 13.74
N TRP A 165 16.01 14.58 13.92
CA TRP A 165 15.26 15.49 14.81
C TRP A 165 15.80 15.52 16.25
N ILE A 166 16.17 14.35 16.78
CA ILE A 166 16.81 14.24 18.09
C ILE A 166 18.25 13.82 17.86
N THR A 167 19.20 14.71 18.18
CA THR A 167 20.64 14.47 18.00
C THR A 167 21.12 13.18 18.71
N GLY A 168 20.41 12.74 19.76
CA GLY A 168 20.64 11.50 20.51
C GLY A 168 19.77 10.29 20.12
N TYR A 169 18.80 10.43 19.22
CA TYR A 169 17.93 9.33 18.76
C TYR A 169 17.91 9.27 17.23
N ARG A 170 19.10 8.99 16.66
CA ARG A 170 19.31 8.87 15.21
C ARG A 170 18.53 7.70 14.60
N GLY A 171 18.28 6.66 15.40
CA GLY A 171 17.72 5.39 14.95
C GLY A 171 16.23 5.38 14.60
N TYR A 172 15.52 6.52 14.70
CA TYR A 172 14.14 6.56 14.24
C TYR A 172 14.02 6.48 12.71
N SER A 173 14.96 7.05 11.95
CA SER A 173 14.87 7.07 10.48
C SER A 173 16.18 6.77 9.76
N ALA A 174 17.30 7.33 10.24
CA ALA A 174 18.57 7.26 9.51
C ALA A 174 19.11 5.82 9.36
N ASP A 175 18.84 4.96 10.35
CA ASP A 175 19.25 3.55 10.34
C ASP A 175 18.58 2.74 9.22
N PHE A 176 17.47 3.25 8.67
CA PHE A 176 16.70 2.60 7.61
C PHE A 176 16.97 3.21 6.22
N PHE A 177 17.93 4.12 6.09
CA PHE A 177 18.44 4.61 4.81
C PHE A 177 19.45 3.64 4.20
N ASP A 178 19.06 2.36 4.12
CA ASP A 178 19.93 1.22 3.82
C ASP A 178 19.73 0.65 2.41
N GLY A 179 18.83 1.26 1.62
CA GLY A 179 18.46 0.78 0.28
C GLY A 179 17.55 -0.46 0.28
N LYS A 180 17.15 -0.96 1.45
CA LYS A 180 16.25 -2.13 1.60
C LYS A 180 14.83 -1.73 1.95
N HIS A 181 14.66 -0.57 2.58
CA HIS A 181 13.36 -0.03 2.96
C HIS A 181 12.79 0.89 1.89
N PHE A 182 11.47 0.80 1.69
CA PHE A 182 10.73 1.57 0.69
C PHE A 182 9.59 2.33 1.36
N VAL A 183 9.24 3.49 0.80
CA VAL A 183 8.25 4.39 1.38
C VAL A 183 6.83 3.88 1.14
N LEU A 184 6.02 3.92 2.20
CA LEU A 184 4.57 3.80 2.13
C LEU A 184 3.87 5.08 2.58
N LYS A 185 2.71 5.35 2.00
CA LYS A 185 1.94 6.59 2.22
C LYS A 185 0.47 6.30 2.55
N GLY A 186 -0.25 7.30 3.05
CA GLY A 186 -1.72 7.28 3.17
C GLY A 186 -2.30 6.71 4.47
N GLY A 187 -1.60 5.86 5.20
CA GLY A 187 -2.14 5.26 6.43
C GLY A 187 -3.08 4.07 6.17
N SER A 188 -3.16 3.17 7.14
CA SER A 188 -4.06 2.01 7.12
C SER A 188 -5.34 2.25 7.94
N TRP A 189 -6.26 1.27 7.93
CA TRP A 189 -7.42 1.26 8.84
C TRP A 189 -7.04 1.33 10.33
N ALA A 190 -5.83 0.88 10.66
CA ALA A 190 -5.27 0.90 12.01
C ALA A 190 -4.44 2.16 12.32
N THR A 191 -4.37 3.14 11.42
CA THR A 191 -3.58 4.36 11.66
C THR A 191 -4.44 5.40 12.36
N ALA A 192 -4.01 5.84 13.55
CA ALA A 192 -4.70 6.88 14.32
C ALA A 192 -4.81 8.19 13.53
N THR A 193 -5.94 8.89 13.69
CA THR A 193 -6.24 10.13 12.93
C THR A 193 -5.15 11.19 13.10
N GLU A 194 -4.54 11.30 14.28
CA GLU A 194 -3.52 12.28 14.63
C GLU A 194 -2.18 12.06 13.91
N LEU A 195 -1.96 10.85 13.38
CA LEU A 195 -0.78 10.52 12.59
C LEU A 195 -0.99 10.80 11.10
N LEU A 196 -2.22 11.04 10.65
CA LEU A 196 -2.53 11.32 9.26
C LEU A 196 -2.03 12.71 8.88
N ARG A 197 -1.02 12.76 8.02
CA ARG A 197 -0.49 13.99 7.45
C ARG A 197 0.19 13.69 6.11
N ARG A 198 0.13 14.63 5.17
CA ARG A 198 0.76 14.50 3.84
C ARG A 198 2.26 14.20 3.89
N SER A 199 2.94 14.70 4.92
CA SER A 199 4.37 14.51 5.14
C SER A 199 4.74 13.17 5.79
N PHE A 200 3.76 12.37 6.26
CA PHE A 200 4.07 11.11 6.93
C PHE A 200 4.67 10.12 5.93
N ARG A 201 5.83 9.56 6.26
CA ARG A 201 6.51 8.53 5.49
C ARG A 201 6.62 7.31 6.38
N ASN A 202 5.86 6.27 6.07
CA ASN A 202 6.10 4.95 6.66
C ASN A 202 7.12 4.21 5.80
N TRP A 203 7.79 3.21 6.32
CA TRP A 203 8.77 2.43 5.55
C TRP A 203 8.86 1.00 6.04
N PHE A 204 8.99 0.06 5.10
CA PHE A 204 9.22 -1.35 5.38
C PHE A 204 10.11 -1.95 4.31
N GLN A 205 10.74 -3.09 4.63
CA GLN A 205 11.54 -3.84 3.66
C GLN A 205 10.64 -4.39 2.54
N ALA A 206 11.19 -4.49 1.32
CA ALA A 206 10.44 -4.92 0.15
C ALA A 206 9.77 -6.29 0.31
N HIS A 207 10.40 -7.17 1.09
CA HIS A 207 9.99 -8.56 1.31
C HIS A 207 9.12 -8.77 2.55
N TYR A 208 8.83 -7.72 3.32
CA TYR A 208 8.03 -7.87 4.55
C TYR A 208 6.52 -7.88 4.21
N PRO A 209 5.80 -9.01 4.40
CA PRO A 209 4.46 -9.19 3.84
C PRO A 209 3.32 -8.90 4.83
N TYR A 210 3.64 -8.53 6.07
CA TYR A 210 2.67 -8.44 7.18
C TYR A 210 2.19 -7.03 7.51
N VAL A 211 2.64 -6.01 6.77
CA VAL A 211 2.07 -4.66 6.89
C VAL A 211 0.65 -4.69 6.34
N PHE A 212 -0.24 -3.89 6.91
CA PHE A 212 -1.52 -3.52 6.28
C PHE A 212 -1.27 -2.62 5.06
N ALA A 213 -0.57 -3.16 4.06
CA ALA A 213 -0.05 -2.45 2.90
C ALA A 213 -0.74 -2.91 1.62
N LYS A 214 -1.50 -2.00 1.03
CA LYS A 214 -2.06 -2.10 -0.32
C LYS A 214 -1.13 -1.43 -1.32
N PHE A 215 -1.55 -1.43 -2.58
CA PHE A 215 -0.85 -0.71 -3.63
C PHE A 215 -1.81 -0.24 -4.73
N ARG A 216 -1.35 0.72 -5.52
CA ARG A 216 -1.95 1.08 -6.81
C ARG A 216 -0.90 1.00 -7.91
N CYS A 217 -1.38 0.93 -9.14
CA CYS A 217 -0.52 0.96 -10.30
C CYS A 217 -0.70 2.28 -11.06
N VAL A 218 0.36 2.69 -11.75
CA VAL A 218 0.35 3.83 -12.67
C VAL A 218 0.92 3.41 -14.01
N ALA A 219 0.53 4.12 -15.07
CA ALA A 219 1.09 3.90 -16.40
C ALA A 219 2.60 4.18 -16.45
N ARG A 220 3.29 3.51 -17.36
CA ARG A 220 4.66 3.89 -17.73
C ARG A 220 4.54 5.20 -18.52
N GLY A 221 5.16 6.26 -18.01
CA GLY A 221 5.22 7.56 -18.69
C GLY A 221 6.19 7.53 -19.85
#